data_AF-A0A4V5RIC1-F1
#
_entry.id   AF-A0A4V5RIC1-F1
#
_cell.length_a   1.000
_cell.length_b   1.000
_cell.length_c   1.000
_cell.angle_alpha   90.00
_cell.angle_beta   90.00
_cell.angle_gamma   90.00
#
_symmetry.space_group_name_H-M   'P 1'
#
loop_
_entity.id
_entity.type
_entity.pdbx_description
1 polymer ?
#
loop_
_entity_poly.entity_id
_entity_poly.type
_entity_poly.pdbx_seq_one_letter_code
_entity_poly.pdbx_strand_id
1 'polypeptide(L)'
;WYSLNQMTMASPLYLSHVFGEQGPIIFGQLMTYACVVVVLITPILMKFTSGKAETVSLAYAGFMFAFGYMLVMLFPNIPVHFFAWLFLSAGEVLLLTKEGIYLANNSPSSHRGRIQGVLITLRTVFVMPSFI
;
A
#
# COMPACT_ATOMS: atom_id res chain seq x y z
N TRP A 1 6.12 -2.93 -1.87
CA TRP A 1 5.76 -4.21 -1.23
C TRP A 1 5.95 -4.22 0.27
N TYR A 2 7.18 -4.00 0.79
CA TYR A 2 7.38 -3.94 2.25
C TYR A 2 6.43 -2.96 2.93
N SER A 3 6.39 -1.70 2.47
CA SER A 3 5.48 -0.69 3.01
C SER A 3 4.02 -1.15 2.97
N LEU A 4 3.54 -1.69 1.84
CA LEU A 4 2.18 -2.23 1.73
C LEU A 4 1.90 -3.33 2.77
N ASN A 5 2.80 -4.31 2.92
CA ASN A 5 2.63 -5.41 3.88
C ASN A 5 2.64 -4.92 5.34
N GLN A 6 3.39 -3.86 5.65
CA GLN A 6 3.39 -3.29 7.01
C GLN A 6 2.03 -2.68 7.39
N MET A 7 1.20 -2.27 6.42
CA MET A 7 -0.15 -1.77 6.70
C MET A 7 -1.04 -2.80 7.39
N THR A 8 -0.89 -4.08 7.05
CA THR A 8 -1.70 -5.16 7.64
C THR A 8 -0.99 -5.86 8.78
N MET A 9 0.35 -5.98 8.71
CA MET A 9 1.14 -6.72 9.72
C MET A 9 1.48 -5.90 10.96
N ALA A 10 2.06 -4.70 10.80
CA ALA A 10 2.55 -3.91 11.93
C ALA A 10 1.49 -2.97 12.51
N SER A 11 0.57 -2.46 11.69
CA SER A 11 -0.50 -1.55 12.16
C SER A 11 -1.32 -2.09 13.34
N PRO A 12 -1.78 -3.35 13.39
CA PRO A 12 -2.54 -3.83 14.55
C PRO A 12 -1.70 -3.87 15.83
N LEU A 13 -0.41 -4.20 15.74
CA LEU A 13 0.53 -4.17 16.85
C LEU A 13 0.77 -2.73 17.33
N TYR A 14 0.99 -1.81 16.39
CA TYR A 14 1.16 -0.40 16.67
C TYR A 14 -0.07 0.22 17.34
N LEU A 15 -1.26 -0.05 16.81
CA LEU A 15 -2.52 0.47 17.35
C LEU A 15 -2.83 -0.12 18.72
N SER A 16 -2.53 -1.40 18.95
CA SER A 16 -2.64 -2.01 20.28
C SER A 16 -1.67 -1.38 21.29
N HIS A 17 -0.46 -1.02 20.86
CA HIS A 17 0.51 -0.33 21.71
C HIS A 17 0.07 1.10 22.06
N VAL A 18 -0.52 1.84 21.12
CA VAL A 18 -0.91 3.25 21.32
C VAL A 18 -2.27 3.39 22.01
N PHE A 19 -3.27 2.58 21.63
CA PHE A 19 -4.66 2.70 22.06
C PHE A 19 -5.13 1.57 23.01
N GLY A 20 -4.23 0.67 23.41
CA GLY A 20 -4.54 -0.44 24.31
C GLY A 20 -5.60 -1.38 23.75
N GLU A 21 -6.61 -1.71 24.56
CA GLU A 21 -7.70 -2.63 24.20
C GLU A 21 -8.55 -2.15 23.00
N GLN A 22 -8.57 -0.84 22.70
CA GLN A 22 -9.30 -0.31 21.55
C GLN A 22 -8.55 -0.47 20.22
N GLY A 23 -7.25 -0.82 20.26
CA GLY A 23 -6.39 -0.93 19.07
C GLY A 23 -6.94 -1.85 17.98
N PRO A 24 -7.34 -3.10 18.28
CA PRO A 24 -7.92 -4.02 17.30
C PRO A 24 -9.23 -3.52 16.67
N ILE A 25 -10.08 -2.85 17.46
CA ILE A 25 -11.36 -2.30 16.98
C ILE A 25 -11.09 -1.15 15.99
N ILE A 26 -10.18 -0.23 16.35
CA ILE A 26 -9.78 0.88 15.48
C ILE A 26 -9.12 0.36 14.20
N PHE A 27 -8.29 -0.69 14.30
CA PHE A 27 -7.70 -1.33 13.13
C PHE A 27 -8.76 -1.89 12.18
N GLY A 28 -9.79 -2.57 12.69
CA GLY A 28 -10.89 -3.06 11.86
C GLY A 28 -11.65 -1.93 11.15
N GLN A 29 -11.87 -0.81 11.84
CA GLN A 29 -12.48 0.39 11.25
C GLN A 29 -11.58 1.00 10.15
N LEU A 30 -10.28 1.10 10.40
CA LEU A 30 -9.31 1.62 9.43
C LEU A 30 -9.23 0.72 8.18
N MET A 31 -9.21 -0.60 8.33
CA MET A 31 -9.25 -1.55 7.21
C MET A 31 -10.52 -1.39 6.36
N THR A 32 -11.67 -1.21 7.01
CA THR A 32 -12.93 -0.97 6.30
C THR A 32 -12.90 0.36 5.55
N TYR A 33 -12.38 1.41 6.20
CA TYR A 33 -12.18 2.71 5.60
C TYR A 33 -11.24 2.64 4.38
N ALA A 34 -10.09 1.96 4.49
CA ALA A 34 -9.16 1.74 3.38
C ALA A 34 -9.85 1.06 2.20
N CYS A 35 -10.60 -0.03 2.43
CA CYS A 35 -11.35 -0.70 1.36
C CYS A 35 -12.30 0.25 0.61
N VAL A 36 -13.07 1.07 1.34
CA VAL A 36 -13.97 2.05 0.74
C VAL A 36 -13.18 3.09 -0.06
N VAL A 37 -12.10 3.62 0.53
CA VAL A 37 -11.24 4.61 -0.13
C VAL A 37 -10.63 4.03 -1.40
N VAL A 38 -10.06 2.83 -1.37
CA VAL A 38 -9.46 2.15 -2.53
C VAL A 38 -10.47 2.08 -3.68
N VAL A 39 -11.69 1.61 -3.42
CA VAL A 39 -12.72 1.48 -4.47
C VAL A 39 -13.09 2.83 -5.07
N LEU A 40 -13.25 3.87 -4.25
CA LEU A 40 -13.64 5.20 -4.71
C LEU A 40 -12.51 5.93 -5.45
N ILE A 41 -11.28 5.82 -4.94
CA ILE A 41 -10.13 6.58 -5.44
C ILE A 41 -9.50 5.91 -6.67
N THR A 42 -9.66 4.59 -6.84
CA THR A 42 -9.12 3.85 -8.00
C THR A 42 -9.47 4.47 -9.35
N PRO A 43 -10.76 4.68 -9.73
CA PRO A 43 -11.08 5.26 -11.04
C PRO A 43 -10.51 6.67 -11.21
N ILE A 44 -10.46 7.45 -10.12
CA ILE A 44 -9.91 8.82 -10.11
C ILE A 44 -8.41 8.77 -10.40
N LEU A 45 -7.65 8.00 -9.62
CA LEU A 45 -6.21 7.86 -9.78
C LEU A 45 -5.84 7.28 -11.15
N MET A 46 -6.59 6.29 -11.65
CA MET A 46 -6.34 5.72 -12.97
C MET A 46 -6.53 6.75 -14.09
N LYS A 47 -7.53 7.63 -13.99
CA LYS A 47 -7.72 8.73 -14.94
C LYS A 47 -6.59 9.76 -14.87
N PHE A 48 -6.14 10.13 -13.67
CA PHE A 48 -5.03 11.08 -13.49
C PHE A 48 -3.67 10.51 -13.95
N THR A 49 -3.54 9.19 -13.95
CA THR A 49 -2.27 8.50 -14.16
C THR A 49 -2.20 7.81 -15.53
N SER A 50 -3.23 7.93 -16.37
CA SER A 50 -3.27 7.32 -17.70
C SER A 50 -2.26 7.95 -18.68
N GLY A 51 -1.98 9.25 -18.54
CA GLY A 51 -1.07 9.99 -19.41
C GLY A 51 0.36 10.15 -18.87
N LYS A 52 0.69 9.56 -17.71
CA LYS A 52 2.01 9.68 -17.07
C LYS A 52 2.83 8.41 -17.29
N ALA A 53 4.16 8.56 -17.31
CA ALA A 53 5.05 7.41 -17.33
C ALA A 53 4.85 6.55 -16.06
N GLU A 54 4.78 5.24 -16.24
CA GLU A 54 4.52 4.25 -15.18
C GLU A 54 5.50 4.38 -14.00
N THR A 55 6.77 4.69 -14.30
CA THR A 55 7.81 4.92 -13.29
C THR A 55 7.50 6.13 -12.40
N VAL A 56 6.96 7.21 -12.98
CA VAL A 56 6.59 8.42 -12.23
C VAL A 56 5.41 8.13 -11.31
N SER A 57 4.45 7.34 -11.79
CA SER A 57 3.31 6.88 -10.99
C SER A 57 3.74 6.04 -9.79
N LEU A 58 4.69 5.13 -10.00
CA LEU A 58 5.30 4.32 -8.94
C LEU A 58 6.09 5.18 -7.95
N ALA A 59 6.77 6.22 -8.41
CA ALA A 59 7.44 7.18 -7.53
C ALA A 59 6.44 7.95 -6.64
N TYR A 60 5.30 8.38 -7.19
CA TYR A 60 4.22 8.98 -6.41
C TYR A 60 3.65 8.01 -5.37
N ALA A 61 3.52 6.72 -5.71
CA ALA A 61 3.10 5.70 -4.76
C ALA A 61 4.07 5.62 -3.56
N GLY A 62 5.37 5.59 -3.83
CA GLY A 62 6.41 5.60 -2.80
C GLY A 62 6.33 6.83 -1.89
N PHE A 63 6.10 8.02 -2.47
CA PHE A 63 5.93 9.25 -1.70
C PHE A 63 4.67 9.23 -0.83
N MET A 64 3.54 8.73 -1.37
CA MET A 64 2.29 8.57 -0.62
C MET A 64 2.45 7.62 0.57
N PHE A 65 3.18 6.51 0.39
CA PHE A 65 3.51 5.62 1.50
C PHE A 65 4.37 6.33 2.56
N ALA A 66 5.46 6.98 2.15
CA ALA A 66 6.34 7.68 3.07
C ALA A 66 5.59 8.76 3.88
N PHE A 67 4.76 9.56 3.20
CA PHE A 67 3.98 10.61 3.82
C PHE A 67 2.89 10.04 4.76
N GLY A 68 2.17 9.00 4.34
CA GLY A 68 1.17 8.33 5.17
C GLY A 68 1.78 7.78 6.45
N TYR A 69 2.91 7.07 6.36
CA TYR A 69 3.61 6.55 7.55
C TYR A 69 4.19 7.64 8.43
N MET A 70 4.71 8.72 7.84
CA MET A 70 5.18 9.88 8.60
C MET A 70 4.06 10.49 9.45
N LEU A 71 2.85 10.61 8.90
CA LEU A 71 1.68 11.12 9.65
C LEU A 71 1.27 10.19 10.79
N VAL A 72 1.25 8.87 10.56
CA VAL A 72 0.92 7.86 11.59
C VAL A 72 1.90 7.93 12.77
N MET A 73 3.18 8.17 12.51
CA MET A 73 4.24 8.19 13.52
C MET A 73 4.31 9.52 14.29
N LEU A 74 4.10 10.65 13.62
CA LEU A 74 4.22 11.97 14.25
C LEU A 74 3.01 12.34 15.12
N PHE A 75 1.80 11.88 14.74
CA PHE A 75 0.57 12.30 15.38
C PHE A 75 -0.29 11.09 15.76
N PRO A 76 -0.15 10.56 16.99
CA PRO A 76 -0.87 9.37 17.45
C PRO A 76 -2.33 9.66 17.83
N ASN A 77 -3.03 10.48 17.04
CA ASN A 77 -4.44 10.81 17.24
C ASN A 77 -5.33 9.99 16.28
N ILE A 78 -6.50 9.56 16.75
CA ILE A 78 -7.44 8.74 15.96
C ILE A 78 -7.82 9.41 14.62
N PRO A 79 -8.21 10.70 14.57
CA PRO A 79 -8.58 11.34 13.30
C PRO A 79 -7.43 11.41 12.29
N VAL A 80 -6.20 11.57 12.79
CA VAL A 80 -5.01 11.65 11.94
C VAL A 80 -4.70 10.29 11.31
N HIS A 81 -5.00 9.18 12.00
CA HIS A 81 -4.85 7.84 11.42
C HIS A 81 -5.77 7.63 10.21
N PHE A 82 -7.04 8.05 10.29
CA PHE A 82 -7.95 7.97 9.14
C PHE A 82 -7.45 8.82 7.96
N PHE A 83 -6.97 10.04 8.24
CA PHE A 83 -6.40 10.89 7.20
C PHE A 83 -5.12 10.29 6.59
N ALA A 84 -4.23 9.73 7.41
CA ALA A 84 -3.01 9.08 6.94
C ALA A 84 -3.31 7.83 6.10
N TRP A 85 -4.33 7.05 6.49
CA TRP A 85 -4.77 5.86 5.76
C TRP A 85 -5.32 6.19 4.38
N LEU A 86 -5.87 7.38 4.16
CA LEU A 86 -6.23 7.84 2.81
C LEU A 86 -5.00 7.87 1.89
N PHE A 87 -3.87 8.41 2.35
CA PHE A 87 -2.63 8.43 1.57
C PHE A 87 -2.04 7.03 1.38
N LEU A 88 -2.06 6.20 2.42
CA LEU A 88 -1.59 4.82 2.33
C LEU A 88 -2.41 4.01 1.30
N SER A 89 -3.74 4.13 1.32
CA SER A 89 -4.63 3.51 0.33
C SER A 89 -4.43 4.05 -1.08
N ALA A 90 -4.16 5.36 -1.24
CA ALA A 90 -3.83 5.92 -2.55
C ALA A 90 -2.50 5.36 -3.08
N GLY A 91 -1.49 5.20 -2.22
CA GLY A 91 -0.22 4.55 -2.54
C GLY A 91 -0.38 3.07 -2.91
N GLU A 92 -1.23 2.34 -2.19
CA GLU A 92 -1.61 0.96 -2.49
C GLU A 92 -2.19 0.82 -3.89
N VAL A 93 -3.18 1.65 -4.25
CA VAL A 93 -3.80 1.64 -5.58
C VAL A 93 -2.75 1.84 -6.66
N LEU A 94 -1.90 2.88 -6.54
CA LEU A 94 -0.88 3.15 -7.56
C LEU A 94 0.12 2.01 -7.69
N LEU A 95 0.60 1.46 -6.57
CA LEU A 95 1.55 0.35 -6.57
C LEU A 95 0.96 -0.88 -7.27
N LEU A 96 -0.23 -1.32 -6.86
CA LEU A 96 -0.84 -2.55 -7.36
C LEU A 96 -1.27 -2.45 -8.82
N THR A 97 -1.72 -1.27 -9.27
CA THR A 97 -2.19 -1.08 -10.65
C THR A 97 -1.05 -0.84 -11.64
N LYS A 98 -0.04 -0.05 -11.27
CA LYS A 98 1.02 0.39 -12.20
C LYS A 98 2.23 -0.52 -12.24
N GLU A 99 2.50 -1.29 -11.18
CA GLU A 99 3.64 -2.21 -11.16
C GLU A 99 3.50 -3.33 -12.21
N GLY A 100 2.31 -3.91 -12.34
CA GLY A 100 2.06 -4.96 -13.33
C GLY A 100 2.28 -4.47 -14.76
N ILE A 101 1.83 -3.25 -15.05
CA ILE A 101 1.99 -2.59 -16.36
C ILE A 101 3.46 -2.25 -16.61
N TYR A 102 4.15 -1.67 -15.62
CA TYR A 102 5.58 -1.37 -15.70
C TYR A 102 6.40 -2.61 -16.02
N LEU A 103 6.16 -3.71 -15.31
CA LEU A 103 6.90 -4.94 -15.52
C LEU A 103 6.56 -5.60 -16.86
N ALA A 104 5.31 -5.51 -17.32
CA ALA A 104 4.93 -5.99 -18.65
C ALA A 104 5.64 -5.22 -19.77
N ASN A 105 5.71 -3.89 -19.67
CA ASN A 105 6.31 -3.03 -20.70
C ASN A 105 7.84 -3.10 -20.73
N ASN A 106 8.48 -3.37 -19.59
CA ASN A 106 9.94 -3.44 -19.48
C ASN A 106 10.50 -4.88 -19.52
N SER A 107 9.65 -5.89 -19.74
CA SER A 107 10.09 -7.29 -19.86
C SER A 107 9.93 -7.82 -21.30
N PRO A 108 10.90 -8.60 -21.81
CA PRO A 108 10.76 -9.30 -23.08
C PRO A 108 9.56 -10.26 -23.06
N SER A 109 8.81 -10.29 -24.16
CA SER A 109 7.60 -11.14 -24.28
C SER A 109 7.88 -12.62 -24.02
N SER A 110 9.07 -13.11 -24.41
CA SER A 110 9.48 -14.52 -24.24
C SER A 110 9.77 -14.94 -22.80
N HIS A 111 10.09 -14.00 -21.90
CA HIS A 111 10.53 -14.29 -20.53
C HIS A 111 9.68 -13.60 -19.45
N ARG A 112 8.69 -12.78 -19.84
CA ARG A 112 7.80 -12.03 -18.92
C ARG A 112 7.25 -12.88 -17.78
N GLY A 113 6.72 -14.07 -18.09
CA GLY A 113 6.17 -14.97 -17.07
C GLY A 113 7.21 -15.47 -16.06
N ARG A 114 8.44 -15.76 -16.52
CA ARG A 114 9.53 -16.22 -15.64
C ARG A 114 10.02 -15.10 -14.74
N ILE A 115 10.18 -13.89 -15.30
CA ILE A 115 10.58 -12.71 -14.54
C ILE A 115 9.55 -12.41 -13.46
N GLN A 116 8.26 -12.43 -13.79
CA GLN A 116 7.18 -12.26 -12.82
C GLN A 116 7.24 -13.32 -11.70
N GLY A 117 7.42 -14.59 -12.05
CA GLY A 117 7.55 -15.68 -11.08
C GLY A 117 8.72 -15.47 -10.11
N VAL A 118 9.93 -15.21 -10.63
CA VAL A 118 11.12 -14.95 -9.81
C VAL A 118 10.91 -13.74 -8.90
N LEU A 119 10.29 -12.68 -9.42
CA LEU A 119 10.10 -11.44 -8.68
C LEU A 119 9.07 -11.61 -7.56
N ILE A 120 8.02 -12.42 -7.77
CA ILE A 120 7.07 -12.82 -6.72
C ILE A 120 7.77 -13.67 -5.66
N THR A 121 8.54 -14.68 -6.04
CA THR A 121 9.28 -15.52 -5.09
C THR A 121 10.23 -14.68 -4.26
N LEU A 122 10.99 -13.78 -4.88
CA LEU A 122 11.92 -12.87 -4.20
C LEU A 122 11.20 -11.97 -3.18
N ARG A 123 10.01 -11.45 -3.51
CA ARG A 123 9.20 -10.66 -2.58
C ARG A 123 8.84 -11.46 -1.33
N THR A 124 8.55 -12.75 -1.45
CA THR A 124 8.12 -13.58 -0.32
C THR A 124 9.26 -13.95 0.62
N VAL A 125 10.52 -14.03 0.16
CA VAL A 125 11.68 -14.49 0.97
C VAL A 125 11.89 -13.65 2.23
N PHE A 126 11.62 -12.35 2.18
CA PHE A 126 11.93 -11.40 3.25
C PHE A 126 10.70 -10.79 3.92
N VAL A 127 9.50 -11.28 3.58
CA VAL A 127 8.28 -10.81 4.21
C VAL A 127 8.03 -11.63 5.48
N MET A 128 7.79 -10.93 6.59
CA MET A 128 7.38 -11.57 7.83
C MET A 128 6.15 -12.45 7.53
N PRO A 129 6.14 -13.74 7.92
CA PRO A 129 4.99 -14.59 7.66
C PRO A 129 3.77 -13.93 8.31
N SER A 130 2.74 -13.70 7.50
CA SER A 130 1.47 -13.21 8.02
C SER A 130 0.89 -14.29 8.92
N PHE A 131 0.90 -14.03 10.23
CA PHE A 131 0.20 -14.87 11.18
C PHE A 131 -1.30 -14.76 10.87
N ILE A 132 -1.83 -15.80 10.22
CA ILE A 132 -3.26 -16.13 10.24
C ILE A 132 -3.55 -16.76 11.59
#